data_AF-G0MVZ3-F1
#
_entry.id   AF-G0MVZ3-F1
#
_cell.length_a   1.000
_cell.length_b   1.000
_cell.length_c   1.000
_cell.angle_alpha   90.00
_cell.angle_beta   90.00
_cell.angle_gamma   90.00
#
_symmetry.space_group_name_H-M   'P 1'
#
loop_
_entity.id
_entity.type
_entity.pdbx_description
1 polymer ?
#
loop_
_entity_poly.entity_id
_entity_poly.type
_entity_poly.pdbx_seq_one_letter_code
_entity_poly.pdbx_strand_id
1 'polypeptide(L)'
;MTGTSQLSIYEKAFAKSDKTDAILVVDGKKLHVKKAKNAENLLKLADRFLMSSSKLIVINLIKTSTEFERFEKLCLADKYKLEDLLKYTVGLYFNKECFYDFYRWSDRVKEELSHETQSKLFQRYFFFGFGN
;
A
#
# COMPACT_ATOMS: atom_id res chain seq x y z
N MET A 1 17.24 26.00 -31.38
CA MET A 1 17.97 25.36 -30.25
C MET A 1 16.95 24.82 -29.25
N THR A 2 16.43 23.62 -29.46
CA THR A 2 15.51 22.98 -28.51
C THR A 2 16.36 22.25 -27.48
N GLY A 3 16.62 22.89 -26.35
CA GLY A 3 17.31 22.26 -25.23
C GLY A 3 16.52 21.04 -24.78
N THR A 4 17.05 19.85 -25.03
CA THR A 4 16.58 18.61 -24.42
C THR A 4 16.87 18.72 -22.93
N SER A 5 15.94 19.35 -22.20
CA SER A 5 15.93 19.35 -20.74
C SER A 5 16.05 17.90 -20.31
N GLN A 6 17.16 17.57 -19.68
CA GLN A 6 17.49 16.22 -19.29
C GLN A 6 16.40 15.77 -18.31
N LEU A 7 15.43 14.98 -18.82
CA LEU A 7 14.32 14.48 -18.03
C LEU A 7 14.90 13.89 -16.75
N SER A 8 14.41 14.42 -15.62
CA SER A 8 14.82 13.91 -14.32
C SER A 8 14.53 12.42 -14.27
N ILE A 9 15.33 11.67 -13.52
CA ILE A 9 15.14 10.22 -13.32
C ILE A 9 13.69 9.85 -13.01
N TYR A 10 12.94 10.76 -12.37
CA TYR A 10 11.51 10.62 -12.07
C TYR A 10 10.62 10.67 -13.32
N GLU A 11 10.80 11.66 -14.20
CA GLU A 11 9.97 11.77 -15.41
C GLU A 11 10.21 10.62 -16.37
N LYS A 12 11.42 10.04 -16.37
CA LYS A 12 11.70 8.80 -17.11
C LYS A 12 11.03 7.58 -16.46
N ALA A 13 11.07 7.46 -15.14
CA ALA A 13 10.46 6.34 -14.41
C ALA A 13 8.92 6.35 -14.47
N PHE A 14 8.32 7.53 -14.62
CA PHE A 14 6.87 7.75 -14.67
C PHE A 14 6.42 8.36 -15.99
N ALA A 15 7.08 8.00 -17.09
CA ALA A 15 6.74 8.45 -18.43
C ALA A 15 5.35 7.93 -18.84
N LYS A 16 4.61 8.76 -19.58
CA LYS A 16 3.29 8.42 -20.10
C LYS A 16 3.36 7.12 -20.92
N SER A 17 2.48 6.18 -20.61
CA SER A 17 2.29 4.92 -21.35
C SER A 17 0.81 4.76 -21.68
N ASP A 18 0.48 4.01 -22.72
CA ASP A 18 -0.90 3.72 -23.13
C ASP A 18 -1.74 3.03 -22.03
N LYS A 19 -1.09 2.57 -20.95
CA LYS A 19 -1.67 1.95 -19.77
C LYS A 19 -1.62 2.85 -18.52
N THR A 20 -1.63 4.18 -18.69
CA THR A 20 -1.60 5.09 -17.53
C THR A 20 -2.97 5.18 -16.89
N ASP A 21 -3.05 4.88 -15.60
CA ASP A 21 -4.32 4.80 -14.88
C ASP A 21 -4.61 6.03 -14.00
N ALA A 22 -3.58 6.79 -13.62
CA ALA A 22 -3.69 8.01 -12.83
C ALA A 22 -2.49 8.95 -13.07
N ILE A 23 -2.71 10.26 -12.95
CA ILE A 23 -1.68 11.30 -13.02
C ILE A 23 -1.57 11.95 -11.65
N LEU A 24 -0.42 11.80 -10.99
CA LEU A 24 -0.10 12.54 -9.77
C LEU A 24 0.60 13.84 -10.12
N VAL A 25 0.18 14.95 -9.52
CA VAL A 25 0.87 16.23 -9.64
C VAL A 25 1.60 16.52 -8.34
N VAL A 26 2.93 16.60 -8.40
CA VAL A 26 3.79 16.96 -7.27
C VAL A 26 4.65 18.13 -7.70
N ASP A 27 4.52 19.28 -7.04
CA ASP A 27 5.33 20.47 -7.31
C ASP A 27 5.30 20.90 -8.81
N GLY A 28 4.11 20.90 -9.40
CA GLY A 28 3.90 21.22 -10.81
C GLY A 28 4.32 20.13 -11.81
N LYS A 29 4.94 19.03 -11.35
CA LYS A 29 5.38 17.91 -12.22
C LYS A 29 4.33 16.80 -12.24
N LYS A 30 3.98 16.34 -13.45
CA LYS A 30 3.00 15.27 -13.71
C LYS A 30 3.69 13.91 -13.79
N LEU A 31 3.41 13.03 -12.84
CA LEU A 31 3.89 11.65 -12.81
C LEU A 31 2.77 10.70 -13.26
N HIS A 32 3.03 9.92 -14.32
CA HIS A 32 2.08 8.95 -14.85
C HIS A 32 2.28 7.61 -14.12
N VAL A 33 1.24 7.14 -13.42
CA VAL A 33 1.34 5.98 -12.52
C VAL A 33 0.47 4.83 -13.04
N LYS A 34 1.03 3.61 -13.08
CA LYS A 34 0.29 2.34 -13.30
C LYS A 34 -0.29 1.85 -11.96
N LYS A 35 -1.60 1.55 -11.92
CA LYS A 35 -2.43 1.53 -10.69
C LYS A 35 -1.95 0.69 -9.51
N ALA A 36 -1.42 -0.54 -9.71
CA ALA A 36 -1.12 -1.45 -8.61
C ALA A 36 0.39 -1.54 -8.28
N LYS A 37 1.22 -1.89 -9.27
CA LYS A 37 2.68 -2.11 -9.08
C LYS A 37 3.47 -0.87 -8.71
N ASN A 38 2.95 0.33 -8.97
CA ASN A 38 3.67 1.56 -8.64
C ASN A 38 3.35 2.08 -7.23
N ALA A 39 2.25 1.67 -6.59
CA ALA A 39 1.90 2.21 -5.27
C ALA A 39 2.94 1.83 -4.21
N GLU A 40 3.38 0.57 -4.18
CA GLU A 40 4.47 0.14 -3.29
C GLU A 40 5.77 0.87 -3.59
N ASN A 41 6.13 1.04 -4.87
CA ASN A 41 7.33 1.77 -5.26
C ASN A 41 7.26 3.25 -4.86
N LEU A 42 6.09 3.88 -4.99
CA LEU A 42 5.86 5.25 -4.54
C LEU A 42 5.95 5.34 -3.02
N LEU A 43 5.42 4.36 -2.29
CA LEU A 43 5.52 4.29 -0.83
C LEU A 43 6.99 4.12 -0.40
N LYS A 44 7.75 3.28 -1.09
CA LYS A 44 9.20 3.10 -0.92
C LYS A 44 9.98 4.38 -1.16
N LEU A 45 9.68 5.11 -2.23
CA LEU A 45 10.32 6.38 -2.53
C LEU A 45 9.94 7.45 -1.51
N ALA A 46 8.64 7.57 -1.18
CA ALA A 46 8.15 8.53 -0.20
C ALA A 46 8.78 8.30 1.18
N ASP A 47 8.94 7.03 1.58
CA ASP A 47 9.63 6.65 2.81
C ASP A 47 11.13 7.00 2.75
N ARG A 48 11.82 6.60 1.66
CA ARG A 48 13.24 6.89 1.45
C ARG A 48 13.58 8.38 1.45
N PHE A 49 12.70 9.21 0.88
CA PHE A 49 12.89 10.66 0.78
C PHE A 49 12.19 11.44 1.90
N LEU A 50 11.61 10.77 2.90
CA LEU A 50 10.88 11.40 4.02
C LEU A 50 9.76 12.35 3.56
N MET A 51 9.11 12.04 2.44
CA MET A 51 8.03 12.86 1.87
C MET A 51 6.67 12.50 2.50
N SER A 52 6.39 13.04 3.69
CA SER A 52 5.16 12.77 4.44
C SER A 52 3.87 13.04 3.63
N SER A 53 3.85 14.10 2.82
CA SER A 53 2.70 14.45 1.98
C SER A 53 2.43 13.42 0.88
N SER A 54 3.49 12.98 0.19
CA SER A 54 3.38 11.93 -0.83
C SER A 54 2.97 10.59 -0.21
N LYS A 55 3.44 10.29 1.00
CA LYS A 55 3.07 9.09 1.76
C LYS A 55 1.55 9.09 2.05
N LEU A 56 0.97 10.20 2.49
CA LEU A 56 -0.47 10.33 2.72
C LEU A 56 -1.32 10.13 1.45
N ILE A 57 -0.88 10.70 0.32
CA ILE A 57 -1.60 10.55 -0.96
C ILE A 57 -1.63 9.08 -1.39
N VAL A 58 -0.50 8.39 -1.30
CA VAL A 58 -0.41 6.96 -1.66
C VAL A 58 -1.22 6.09 -0.70
N ILE A 59 -1.25 6.41 0.59
CA ILE A 59 -2.08 5.71 1.57
C ILE A 59 -3.56 5.80 1.20
N ASN A 60 -4.06 7.00 0.89
CA ASN A 60 -5.46 7.17 0.50
C ASN A 60 -5.79 6.41 -0.77
N LEU A 61 -4.89 6.43 -1.76
CA LEU A 61 -5.03 5.64 -2.98
C LEU A 61 -5.13 4.14 -2.69
N ILE A 62 -4.25 3.60 -1.83
CA ILE A 62 -4.28 2.19 -1.42
C ILE A 62 -5.60 1.88 -0.70
N LYS A 63 -6.08 2.75 0.20
CA LYS A 63 -7.35 2.56 0.93
C LYS A 63 -8.56 2.46 0.01
N THR A 64 -8.70 3.40 -0.94
CA THR A 64 -9.88 3.49 -1.82
C THR A 64 -9.84 2.55 -3.01
N SER A 65 -8.65 2.03 -3.36
CA SER A 65 -8.48 1.18 -4.53
C SER A 65 -9.02 -0.24 -4.31
N THR A 66 -9.74 -0.74 -5.30
CA THR A 66 -10.20 -2.14 -5.40
C THR A 66 -9.12 -3.08 -5.91
N GLU A 67 -8.02 -2.54 -6.45
CA GLU A 67 -6.92 -3.32 -7.04
C GLU A 67 -6.03 -4.02 -6.01
N PHE A 68 -6.08 -3.58 -4.75
CA PHE A 68 -5.34 -4.22 -3.67
C PHE A 68 -6.25 -5.15 -2.89
N GLU A 69 -5.86 -6.40 -2.72
CA GLU A 69 -6.59 -7.31 -1.84
C GLU A 69 -6.43 -6.89 -0.38
N ARG A 70 -7.34 -7.33 0.49
CA ARG A 70 -7.35 -6.98 1.92
C ARG A 70 -6.00 -7.26 2.58
N PHE A 71 -5.43 -8.42 2.28
CA PHE A 71 -4.13 -8.87 2.77
C PHE A 71 -2.97 -8.01 2.27
N GLU A 72 -2.95 -7.64 0.99
CA GLU A 72 -1.89 -6.79 0.43
C GLU A 72 -1.88 -5.40 1.09
N LYS A 73 -3.07 -4.82 1.33
CA LYS A 73 -3.19 -3.56 2.07
C LYS A 73 -2.60 -3.69 3.48
N LEU A 74 -2.85 -4.81 4.15
CA LEU A 74 -2.31 -5.11 5.48
C LEU A 74 -0.78 -5.22 5.47
N CYS A 75 -0.20 -5.97 4.52
CA CYS A 75 1.26 -6.10 4.39
C CYS A 75 1.92 -4.73 4.15
N LEU A 76 1.36 -3.90 3.27
CA LEU A 76 1.87 -2.55 3.02
C LEU A 76 1.75 -1.65 4.26
N ALA A 77 0.67 -1.77 5.02
CA ALA A 77 0.49 -0.99 6.23
C ALA A 77 1.55 -1.31 7.29
N ASP A 78 1.79 -2.60 7.51
CA ASP A 78 2.76 -3.08 8.51
C ASP A 78 4.20 -2.76 8.08
N LYS A 79 4.57 -3.08 6.84
CA LYS A 79 5.91 -2.86 6.28
C LYS A 79 6.39 -1.42 6.38
N TYR A 80 5.49 -0.45 6.18
CA TYR A 80 5.81 0.98 6.21
C TYR A 80 5.38 1.67 7.51
N LYS A 81 4.96 0.91 8.53
CA LYS A 81 4.54 1.40 9.86
C LYS A 81 3.45 2.48 9.78
N LEU A 82 2.45 2.24 8.95
CA LEU A 82 1.38 3.19 8.65
C LEU A 82 0.18 2.94 9.57
N GLU A 83 0.20 3.49 10.77
CA GLU A 83 -0.78 3.19 11.83
C GLU A 83 -2.24 3.36 11.40
N ASP A 84 -2.55 4.46 10.72
CA ASP A 84 -3.91 4.74 10.22
C ASP A 84 -4.36 3.77 9.13
N LEU A 85 -3.43 3.24 8.35
CA LEU A 85 -3.73 2.22 7.36
C LEU A 85 -3.87 0.86 8.04
N LEU A 86 -3.00 0.55 9.00
CA LEU A 86 -2.99 -0.71 9.74
C LEU A 86 -4.28 -0.89 10.54
N LYS A 87 -4.73 0.18 11.23
CA LYS A 87 -6.01 0.18 11.94
C LYS A 87 -7.18 -0.07 11.01
N TYR A 88 -7.18 0.57 9.84
CA TYR A 88 -8.20 0.36 8.80
C TYR A 88 -8.19 -1.09 8.30
N THR A 89 -7.03 -1.63 7.94
CA THR A 89 -6.91 -2.98 7.35
C THR A 89 -7.23 -4.07 8.36
N VAL A 90 -6.80 -3.95 9.62
CA VAL A 90 -7.18 -4.86 10.71
C VAL A 90 -8.70 -4.80 10.96
N GLY A 91 -9.31 -3.62 10.80
CA GLY A 91 -10.76 -3.44 10.88
C GLY A 91 -11.55 -4.21 9.81
N LEU A 92 -10.94 -4.49 8.64
CA LEU A 92 -11.57 -5.29 7.59
C LEU A 92 -11.70 -6.78 7.94
N TYR A 93 -11.01 -7.25 8.99
CA TYR A 93 -11.12 -8.61 9.51
C TYR A 93 -12.14 -8.66 10.67
N PHE A 94 -13.42 -8.59 10.32
CA PHE A 94 -14.53 -8.53 11.28
C PHE A 94 -15.32 -9.84 11.42
N ASN A 95 -15.05 -10.84 10.58
CA ASN A 95 -15.68 -12.16 10.67
C ASN A 95 -14.66 -13.26 10.33
N LYS A 96 -15.01 -14.52 10.60
CA LYS A 96 -14.14 -15.68 10.39
C LYS A 96 -13.75 -15.88 8.92
N GLU A 97 -14.67 -15.60 7.99
CA GLU A 97 -14.43 -15.76 6.55
C GLU A 97 -13.33 -14.84 6.05
N CYS A 98 -13.22 -13.63 6.61
CA CYS A 98 -12.14 -12.71 6.28
C CYS A 98 -10.76 -13.30 6.60
N PHE A 99 -10.66 -14.21 7.57
CA PHE A 99 -9.39 -14.84 7.92
C PHE A 99 -8.96 -15.97 6.97
N TYR A 100 -9.78 -16.32 5.97
CA TYR A 100 -9.37 -17.24 4.91
C TYR A 100 -8.13 -16.76 4.14
N ASP A 101 -7.94 -15.44 4.06
CA ASP A 101 -6.72 -14.79 3.55
C ASP A 101 -5.45 -15.41 4.16
N PHE A 102 -5.44 -15.66 5.48
CA PHE A 102 -4.28 -16.19 6.19
C PHE A 102 -4.03 -17.67 5.92
N TYR A 103 -5.07 -18.42 5.56
CA TYR A 103 -4.92 -19.80 5.10
C TYR A 103 -4.31 -19.82 3.69
N ARG A 104 -4.77 -18.93 2.81
CA ARG A 104 -4.29 -18.82 1.43
C ARG A 104 -2.86 -18.32 1.33
N TRP A 105 -2.44 -17.48 2.28
CA TRP A 105 -1.12 -16.82 2.28
C TRP A 105 -0.31 -17.11 3.54
N SER A 106 -0.45 -18.32 4.10
CA SER A 106 0.21 -18.73 5.36
C SER A 106 1.73 -18.48 5.37
N ASP A 107 2.39 -18.63 4.21
CA ASP A 107 3.82 -18.41 4.08
C ASP A 107 4.17 -16.91 4.11
N ARG A 108 3.42 -16.09 3.35
CA ARG A 108 3.60 -14.62 3.35
C ARG A 108 3.28 -14.00 4.70
N VAL A 109 2.34 -14.55 5.45
CA VAL A 109 2.02 -14.08 6.81
C VAL A 109 3.24 -14.17 7.72
N LYS A 110 4.02 -15.25 7.59
CA LYS A 110 5.22 -15.46 8.42
C LYS A 110 6.37 -14.55 7.99
N GLU A 111 6.50 -14.30 6.69
CA GLU A 111 7.63 -13.57 6.12
C GLU A 111 7.41 -12.04 6.05
N GLU A 112 6.19 -11.59 5.77
CA GLU A 112 5.88 -10.18 5.46
C GLU A 112 5.27 -9.41 6.63
N LEU A 113 4.65 -10.09 7.59
CA LEU A 113 4.02 -9.43 8.75
C LEU A 113 4.89 -9.51 10.00
N SER A 114 4.96 -8.38 10.70
CA SER A 114 5.57 -8.29 12.02
C SER A 114 4.84 -9.15 13.05
N HIS A 115 5.57 -9.64 14.05
CA HIS A 115 4.98 -10.37 15.18
C HIS A 115 3.92 -9.56 15.94
N GLU A 116 4.05 -8.23 15.96
CA GLU A 116 3.06 -7.35 16.58
C GLU A 116 1.73 -7.39 15.82
N THR A 117 1.77 -7.26 14.49
CA THR A 117 0.57 -7.32 13.65
C THR A 117 -0.05 -8.72 13.65
N GLN A 118 0.78 -9.77 13.63
CA GLN A 118 0.31 -11.15 13.81
C GLN A 118 -0.45 -11.32 15.14
N SER A 119 0.09 -10.79 16.24
CA SER A 119 -0.56 -10.85 17.56
C SER A 119 -1.90 -10.10 17.57
N LYS A 120 -1.96 -8.90 16.99
CA LYS A 120 -3.22 -8.13 16.85
C LYS A 120 -4.28 -8.90 16.08
N LEU A 121 -3.89 -9.55 14.99
CA LEU A 121 -4.80 -10.35 14.15
C LEU A 121 -5.25 -11.63 14.84
N PHE A 122 -4.35 -12.31 15.57
CA PHE A 122 -4.71 -13.48 16.36
C PHE A 122 -5.69 -13.13 17.47
N GLN A 123 -5.45 -12.04 18.21
CA GLN A 123 -6.39 -11.54 19.22
C GLN A 123 -7.75 -11.23 18.58
N ARG A 124 -7.75 -10.50 17.46
CA ARG A 124 -8.97 -10.20 16.69
C ARG A 124 -9.72 -11.49 16.32
N TYR A 125 -9.04 -12.47 15.73
CA TYR A 125 -9.61 -13.76 15.37
C TYR A 125 -10.20 -14.48 16.59
N PHE A 126 -9.47 -14.51 17.71
CA PHE A 126 -9.91 -15.19 18.92
C PHE A 126 -11.18 -14.56 19.50
N PHE A 127 -11.23 -13.22 19.59
CA PHE A 127 -12.39 -12.51 20.11
C PHE A 127 -13.63 -12.61 19.20
N PHE A 128 -13.48 -12.65 17.87
CA PHE A 128 -14.62 -12.89 16.96
C PHE A 128 -14.95 -14.36 16.74
N GLY A 129 -14.00 -15.26 16.98
CA GLY A 129 -14.13 -16.70 16.72
C GLY A 129 -14.72 -17.49 17.89
N PHE A 130 -14.61 -16.96 19.11
CA PHE A 130 -15.11 -17.59 20.34
C PHE A 130 -15.98 -16.67 21.20
N GLY A 131 -16.07 -15.37 20.88
CA GLY A 131 -16.98 -14.44 21.54
C GLY A 131 -18.37 -14.49 20.90
N ASN A 132 -19.24 -15.34 21.44
CA ASN A 132 -20.68 -15.10 21.46
C ASN A 132 -21.05 -14.63 22.87
#